data_AF-A0A8B9A666-F1
#
_entry.id   AF-A0A8B9A666-F1
#
_cell.length_a   1.000
_cell.length_b   1.000
_cell.length_c   1.000
_cell.angle_alpha   90.00
_cell.angle_beta   90.00
_cell.angle_gamma   90.00
#
_symmetry.space_group_name_H-M   'P 1'
#
loop_
_entity.id
_entity.type
_entity.pdbx_description
1 polymer ?
#
loop_
_entity_poly.entity_id
_entity_poly.type
_entity_poly.pdbx_seq_one_letter_code
_entity_poly.pdbx_strand_id
1 'polypeptide(L)'
;MFLFQLYTKLVQTNIPYLLPLMVTAISIPGPDKVPSHLKTQFVELKGAQVKTLSFLTYLLKSHAEYFRPHEEHMCKSIVNLLVTCPDSVSIRKELLLAMKHVLNSEFRRGLFPLIDMLLEERVLIGTGRVCIETLRPLAYTILAEMVHYVRGDLSLPQLSRITYLFSRNMHDSSLTLAIQTTSARLLLNLVEPIYEKGVDQPSMDEARVLLGRILDTFVGKFRTFKRIVPQVCSFEG
;
A
#
# COMPACT_ATOMS: atom_id res chain seq x y z
N MET A 1 11.52 -3.27 22.14
CA MET A 1 11.48 -4.75 21.99
C MET A 1 12.08 -5.47 23.19
N PHE A 2 13.34 -5.22 23.57
CA PHE A 2 14.01 -5.92 24.67
C PHE A 2 13.26 -5.82 26.02
N LEU A 3 12.70 -4.63 26.32
CA LEU A 3 11.95 -4.39 27.56
C LEU A 3 10.67 -5.26 27.67
N PHE A 4 10.02 -5.60 26.54
CA PHE A 4 8.84 -6.47 26.55
C PHE A 4 9.20 -7.95 26.69
N GLN A 5 10.37 -8.35 26.18
CA GLN A 5 10.90 -9.70 26.38
C GLN A 5 11.31 -9.93 27.83
N LEU A 6 11.86 -8.91 28.49
CA LEU A 6 12.29 -8.99 29.90
C LEU A 6 11.14 -8.83 30.90
N TYR A 7 10.09 -8.07 30.56
CA TYR A 7 9.03 -7.68 31.49
C TYR A 7 7.62 -8.08 31.03
N THR A 8 7.45 -9.29 30.50
CA THR A 8 6.17 -9.82 29.97
C THR A 8 4.97 -9.66 30.91
N LYS A 9 5.17 -9.72 32.23
CA LYS A 9 4.10 -9.50 33.22
C LYS A 9 3.60 -8.05 33.27
N LEU A 10 4.50 -7.06 33.20
CA LEU A 10 4.15 -5.64 33.20
C LEU A 10 3.48 -5.22 31.89
N VAL A 11 3.76 -5.94 30.81
CA VAL A 11 3.19 -5.69 29.49
C VAL A 11 1.68 -5.92 29.48
N GLN A 12 1.22 -7.07 29.97
CA GLN A 12 -0.21 -7.39 29.99
C GLN A 12 -1.01 -6.41 30.85
N THR A 13 -0.44 -5.92 31.96
CA THR A 13 -1.10 -4.96 32.83
C THR A 13 -1.18 -3.54 32.23
N ASN A 14 -0.15 -3.11 31.49
CA ASN A 14 -0.06 -1.73 31.01
C ASN A 14 -0.59 -1.51 29.59
N ILE A 15 -0.61 -2.55 28.74
CA ILE A 15 -1.12 -2.44 27.35
C ILE A 15 -2.53 -1.82 27.28
N PRO A 16 -3.51 -2.24 28.11
CA PRO A 16 -4.87 -1.69 28.02
C PRO A 16 -4.94 -0.18 28.23
N TYR A 17 -4.01 0.39 29.01
CA TYR A 17 -3.94 1.82 29.30
C TYR A 17 -3.08 2.58 28.31
N LEU A 18 -1.96 1.99 27.87
CA LEU A 18 -1.01 2.65 26.96
C LEU A 18 -1.49 2.62 25.51
N LEU A 19 -2.14 1.54 25.07
CA LEU A 19 -2.55 1.38 23.67
C LEU A 19 -3.49 2.51 23.20
N PRO A 20 -4.56 2.88 23.92
CA PRO A 20 -5.42 3.98 23.51
C PRO A 20 -4.67 5.32 23.41
N LEU A 21 -3.72 5.57 24.32
CA LEU A 21 -2.89 6.79 24.31
C LEU A 21 -1.97 6.82 23.09
N MET A 22 -1.35 5.69 22.75
CA MET A 22 -0.50 5.57 21.56
C MET A 22 -1.31 5.71 20.27
N VAL A 23 -2.51 5.13 20.19
CA VAL A 23 -3.43 5.30 19.06
C VAL A 23 -3.86 6.76 18.93
N THR A 24 -4.13 7.43 20.05
CA THR A 24 -4.46 8.87 20.04
C THR A 24 -3.26 9.69 19.56
N ALA A 25 -2.04 9.39 20.02
CA ALA A 25 -0.82 10.10 19.64
C ALA A 25 -0.52 10.01 18.13
N ILE A 26 -0.71 8.84 17.51
CA ILE A 26 -0.53 8.70 16.06
C ILE A 26 -1.64 9.40 15.26
N SER A 27 -2.80 9.63 15.88
CA SER A 27 -3.95 10.30 15.26
C SER A 27 -3.85 11.82 15.28
N ILE A 28 -2.90 12.40 16.02
CA ILE A 28 -2.78 13.86 16.17
C ILE A 28 -2.58 14.50 14.79
N PRO A 29 -3.53 15.35 14.33
CA PRO A 29 -3.40 16.03 13.05
C PRO A 29 -2.29 17.07 13.13
N GLY A 30 -1.54 17.17 12.04
CA GLY A 30 -0.57 18.24 11.85
C GLY A 30 -1.23 19.52 11.34
N PRO A 31 -0.58 20.69 11.44
CA PRO A 31 -1.07 21.89 10.75
C PRO A 31 -1.02 21.70 9.23
N ASP A 32 -2.07 22.12 8.51
CA ASP A 32 -2.16 22.00 7.05
C ASP A 32 -1.04 22.75 6.32
N LYS A 33 -0.62 23.88 6.90
CA LYS A 33 0.49 24.69 6.41
C LYS A 33 1.54 24.79 7.51
N VAL A 34 2.62 24.03 7.35
CA VAL A 34 3.76 24.07 8.27
C VAL A 34 4.61 25.29 7.93
N PRO A 35 4.80 26.24 8.87
CA PRO A 35 5.73 27.36 8.68
C PRO A 35 7.15 26.85 8.37
N SER A 36 7.90 27.58 7.55
CA SER A 36 9.26 27.16 7.11
C SER A 36 10.18 26.83 8.29
N HIS A 37 10.11 27.60 9.37
CA HIS A 37 10.92 27.43 10.59
C HIS A 37 10.50 26.23 11.46
N LEU A 38 9.31 25.66 11.25
CA LEU A 38 8.81 24.48 11.99
C LEU A 38 8.87 23.18 11.18
N LYS A 39 9.40 23.22 9.95
CA LYS A 39 9.47 22.04 9.08
C LYS A 39 10.23 20.88 9.71
N THR A 40 11.34 21.17 10.38
CA THR A 40 12.16 20.14 11.04
C THR A 40 11.40 19.46 12.17
N GLN A 41 10.80 20.24 13.07
CA GLN A 41 10.01 19.73 14.20
C GLN A 41 8.79 18.95 13.72
N PHE A 42 8.18 19.38 12.61
CA PHE A 42 7.09 18.64 11.98
C PHE A 42 7.54 17.28 11.44
N VAL A 43 8.70 17.22 10.77
CA VAL A 43 9.30 15.96 10.29
C VAL A 43 9.62 15.04 11.49
N GLU A 44 10.16 15.58 12.59
CA GLU A 44 10.43 14.83 13.82
C GLU A 44 9.15 14.29 14.46
N LEU A 45 8.09 15.10 14.53
CA LEU A 45 6.77 14.66 15.00
C LEU A 45 6.24 13.50 14.14
N LYS A 46 6.30 13.63 12.81
CA LYS A 46 5.89 12.55 11.90
C LYS A 46 6.74 11.30 12.09
N GLY A 47 8.05 11.45 12.26
CA GLY A 47 8.95 10.36 12.61
C GLY A 47 8.53 9.65 13.91
N ALA A 48 8.22 10.39 14.96
CA ALA A 48 7.78 9.86 16.25
C ALA A 48 6.42 9.14 16.15
N GLN A 49 5.47 9.69 15.39
CA GLN A 49 4.18 9.03 15.11
C GLN A 49 4.39 7.70 14.39
N VAL A 50 5.28 7.66 13.39
CA VAL A 50 5.57 6.45 12.61
C VAL A 50 6.33 5.40 13.42
N LYS A 51 7.22 5.81 14.32
CA LYS A 51 7.87 4.89 15.28
C LYS A 51 6.87 4.31 16.27
N THR A 52 5.97 5.14 16.79
CA THR A 52 4.86 4.69 17.65
C THR A 52 3.98 3.68 16.92
N LEU A 53 3.63 3.96 15.66
CA LEU A 53 2.87 3.04 14.82
C LEU A 53 3.61 1.72 14.57
N SER A 54 4.91 1.78 14.24
CA SER A 54 5.74 0.58 14.04
C SER A 54 5.72 -0.30 15.30
N PHE A 55 5.78 0.32 16.47
CA PHE A 55 5.64 -0.37 17.74
C PHE A 55 4.23 -0.96 17.96
N LEU A 56 3.17 -0.21 17.63
CA LEU A 56 1.79 -0.72 17.70
C LEU A 56 1.59 -1.94 16.79
N THR A 57 2.12 -1.91 15.56
CA THR A 57 2.03 -3.06 14.64
C THR A 57 2.83 -4.28 15.13
N TYR A 58 3.87 -4.07 15.93
CA TYR A 58 4.57 -5.17 16.60
C TYR A 58 3.69 -5.80 17.70
N LEU A 59 3.05 -4.97 18.54
CA LEU A 59 2.14 -5.45 19.59
C LEU A 59 0.90 -6.16 19.03
N LEU A 60 0.45 -5.74 17.85
CA LEU A 60 -0.68 -6.35 17.12
C LEU A 60 -0.51 -7.87 16.97
N LYS A 61 0.72 -8.36 16.81
CA LYS A 61 1.01 -9.80 16.63
C LYS A 61 0.73 -10.66 17.86
N SER A 62 0.83 -10.08 19.05
CA SER A 62 0.74 -10.84 20.32
C SER A 62 -0.49 -10.47 21.15
N HIS A 63 -1.12 -9.33 20.87
CA HIS A 63 -2.15 -8.72 21.73
C HIS A 63 -3.34 -8.18 20.93
N ALA A 64 -3.71 -8.85 19.83
CA ALA A 64 -4.71 -8.38 18.88
C ALA A 64 -6.07 -8.03 19.51
N GLU A 65 -6.52 -8.74 20.55
CA GLU A 65 -7.81 -8.48 21.20
C GLU A 65 -7.98 -7.03 21.69
N TYR A 66 -6.90 -6.41 22.18
CA TYR A 66 -6.92 -5.02 22.65
C TYR A 66 -6.99 -3.99 21.50
N PHE A 67 -6.70 -4.39 20.26
CA PHE A 67 -6.73 -3.51 19.10
C PHE A 67 -8.11 -3.44 18.43
N ARG A 68 -9.01 -4.40 18.68
CA ARG A 68 -10.35 -4.45 18.06
C ARG A 68 -11.15 -3.14 18.19
N PRO A 69 -11.21 -2.48 19.36
CA PRO A 69 -11.92 -1.20 19.50
C PRO A 69 -11.28 -0.04 18.73
N HIS A 70 -10.01 -0.20 18.32
CA HIS A 70 -9.18 0.86 17.74
C HIS A 70 -8.81 0.61 16.28
N GLU A 71 -9.31 -0.46 15.65
CA GLU A 71 -8.99 -0.87 14.28
C GLU A 71 -9.16 0.30 13.28
N GLU A 72 -10.34 0.90 13.28
CA GLU A 72 -10.70 1.95 12.33
C GLU A 72 -9.81 3.18 12.51
N HIS A 73 -9.58 3.60 13.76
CA HIS A 73 -8.72 4.73 14.10
C HIS A 73 -7.27 4.49 13.67
N MET A 74 -6.75 3.28 13.87
CA MET A 74 -5.40 2.91 13.45
C MET A 74 -5.27 2.94 11.93
N CYS A 75 -6.23 2.39 11.18
CA CYS A 75 -6.21 2.40 9.72
C CYS A 75 -6.31 3.82 9.15
N LYS A 76 -7.22 4.65 9.68
CA LYS A 76 -7.32 6.07 9.31
C LYS A 76 -6.03 6.83 9.61
N SER A 77 -5.40 6.56 10.76
CA SER A 77 -4.13 7.21 11.13
C SER A 77 -3.01 6.87 10.16
N ILE A 78 -2.91 5.62 9.70
CA ILE A 78 -1.91 5.21 8.70
C ILE A 78 -2.06 6.02 7.41
N VAL A 79 -3.29 6.15 6.90
CA VAL A 79 -3.56 6.88 5.66
C VAL A 79 -3.33 8.38 5.85
N ASN A 80 -3.80 8.96 6.97
CA ASN A 80 -3.55 10.36 7.28
C ASN A 80 -2.06 10.67 7.42
N LEU A 81 -1.27 9.76 7.99
CA LEU A 81 0.18 9.89 8.06
C LEU A 81 0.79 9.81 6.65
N LEU A 82 0.36 8.91 5.77
CA LEU A 82 0.84 8.86 4.38
C LEU A 82 0.56 10.15 3.60
N VAL A 83 -0.64 10.72 3.78
CA VAL A 83 -1.05 12.00 3.14
C VAL A 83 -0.22 13.16 3.68
N THR A 84 0.01 13.23 4.99
CA THR A 84 0.71 14.37 5.63
C THR A 84 2.21 14.17 5.75
N CYS A 85 2.75 13.01 5.38
CA CYS A 85 4.17 12.71 5.52
C CYS A 85 4.98 13.55 4.51
N PRO A 86 6.03 14.26 4.96
CA PRO A 86 6.98 14.89 4.06
C PRO A 86 7.67 13.85 3.16
N ASP A 87 8.37 14.29 2.12
CA ASP A 87 9.16 13.43 1.22
C ASP A 87 10.44 12.92 1.90
N SER A 88 10.27 12.19 3.00
CA SER A 88 11.32 11.49 3.75
C SER A 88 11.25 9.99 3.47
N VAL A 89 12.27 9.47 2.80
CA VAL A 89 12.36 8.06 2.39
C VAL A 89 12.27 7.12 3.60
N SER A 90 12.95 7.45 4.69
CA SER A 90 12.99 6.62 5.90
C SER A 90 11.62 6.51 6.55
N ILE A 91 10.95 7.65 6.77
CA ILE A 91 9.63 7.72 7.42
C ILE A 91 8.58 7.02 6.54
N ARG A 92 8.56 7.30 5.22
CA ARG A 92 7.61 6.67 4.29
C ARG A 92 7.83 5.16 4.16
N LYS A 93 9.08 4.69 4.14
CA LYS A 93 9.39 3.25 4.15
C LYS A 93 8.82 2.56 5.39
N GLU A 94 8.98 3.14 6.56
CA GLU A 94 8.44 2.59 7.80
C GLU A 94 6.91 2.61 7.83
N LEU A 95 6.28 3.66 7.30
CA LEU A 95 4.82 3.70 7.11
C LEU A 95 4.31 2.58 6.21
N LEU A 96 4.96 2.37 5.06
CA LEU A 96 4.61 1.29 4.13
C LEU A 96 4.76 -0.09 4.80
N LEU A 97 5.83 -0.30 5.58
CA LEU A 97 6.02 -1.55 6.32
C LEU A 97 4.96 -1.74 7.42
N ALA A 98 4.58 -0.68 8.14
CA ALA A 98 3.50 -0.73 9.12
C ALA A 98 2.14 -1.05 8.46
N MET A 99 1.84 -0.41 7.32
CA MET A 99 0.65 -0.71 6.53
C MET A 99 0.63 -2.18 6.07
N LYS A 100 1.78 -2.72 5.63
CA LYS A 100 1.92 -4.14 5.28
C LYS A 100 1.63 -5.06 6.47
N HIS A 101 2.08 -4.69 7.68
CA HIS A 101 1.78 -5.47 8.87
C HIS A 101 0.29 -5.50 9.22
N VAL A 102 -0.40 -4.36 9.07
CA VAL A 102 -1.86 -4.30 9.26
C VAL A 102 -2.58 -5.12 8.18
N LEU A 103 -2.15 -5.02 6.91
CA LEU A 103 -2.70 -5.79 5.81
C LEU A 103 -2.61 -7.31 6.02
N ASN A 104 -1.53 -7.76 6.66
CA ASN A 104 -1.28 -9.18 6.94
C ASN A 104 -1.90 -9.66 8.26
N SER A 105 -2.72 -8.83 8.92
CA SER A 105 -3.42 -9.14 10.16
C SER A 105 -4.93 -9.31 9.94
N GLU A 106 -5.69 -9.59 11.01
CA GLU A 106 -7.16 -9.62 10.97
C GLU A 106 -7.79 -8.23 10.72
N PHE A 107 -7.04 -7.15 10.98
CA PHE A 107 -7.47 -5.74 10.87
C PHE A 107 -7.38 -5.14 9.46
N ARG A 108 -7.07 -5.96 8.45
CA ARG A 108 -6.95 -5.49 7.05
C ARG A 108 -8.22 -4.86 6.51
N ARG A 109 -9.39 -5.26 7.02
CA ARG A 109 -10.69 -4.77 6.57
C ARG A 109 -10.82 -3.26 6.80
N GLY A 110 -10.25 -2.73 7.88
CA GLY A 110 -10.22 -1.29 8.14
C GLY A 110 -9.48 -0.45 7.07
N LEU A 111 -8.62 -1.06 6.23
CA LEU A 111 -7.94 -0.36 5.13
C LEU A 111 -8.80 -0.26 3.85
N PHE A 112 -9.78 -1.14 3.68
CA PHE A 112 -10.52 -1.25 2.42
C PHE A 112 -11.36 -0.01 2.09
N PRO A 113 -12.06 0.64 3.05
CA PRO A 113 -12.75 1.90 2.79
C PRO A 113 -11.83 3.06 2.36
N LEU A 114 -10.52 2.91 2.57
CA LEU A 114 -9.50 3.94 2.28
C LEU A 114 -8.77 3.68 0.96
N ILE A 115 -9.20 2.69 0.17
CA ILE A 115 -8.49 2.25 -1.02
C ILE A 115 -8.33 3.35 -2.07
N ASP A 116 -9.31 4.23 -2.24
CA ASP A 116 -9.23 5.29 -3.26
C ASP A 116 -8.08 6.26 -3.00
N MET A 117 -7.81 6.55 -1.72
CA MET A 117 -6.65 7.34 -1.29
C MET A 117 -5.34 6.54 -1.46
N LEU A 118 -5.37 5.24 -1.16
CA LEU A 118 -4.20 4.36 -1.30
C LEU A 118 -3.86 4.06 -2.76
N LEU A 119 -4.80 4.21 -3.70
CA LEU A 119 -4.55 4.10 -5.14
C LEU A 119 -3.84 5.34 -5.71
N GLU A 120 -3.71 6.42 -4.93
CA GLU A 120 -2.92 7.57 -5.32
C GLU A 120 -1.44 7.33 -5.08
N GLU A 121 -0.68 7.15 -6.17
CA GLU A 121 0.77 6.96 -6.12
C GLU A 121 1.48 8.08 -5.34
N ARG A 122 1.00 9.31 -5.46
CA ARG A 122 1.53 10.48 -4.73
C ARG A 122 1.34 10.37 -3.22
N VAL A 123 0.25 9.75 -2.76
CA VAL A 123 -0.01 9.54 -1.33
C VAL A 123 0.90 8.44 -0.79
N LEU A 124 0.96 7.30 -1.48
CA LEU A 124 1.79 6.15 -1.05
C LEU A 124 3.29 6.46 -1.07
N ILE A 125 3.78 7.04 -2.17
CA ILE A 125 5.21 7.12 -2.48
C ILE A 125 5.76 8.51 -2.16
N GLY A 126 4.96 9.56 -2.32
CA GLY A 126 5.37 10.95 -2.22
C GLY A 126 5.65 11.58 -3.59
N THR A 127 6.10 12.83 -3.57
CA THR A 127 6.42 13.62 -4.77
C THR A 127 7.92 13.73 -5.03
N GLY A 128 8.74 13.42 -4.02
CA GLY A 128 10.19 13.55 -4.08
C GLY A 128 10.80 12.46 -4.95
N ARG A 129 11.68 12.84 -5.88
CA ARG A 129 12.32 11.91 -6.82
C ARG A 129 13.02 10.73 -6.14
N VAL A 130 13.75 10.99 -5.05
CA VAL A 130 14.45 9.93 -4.28
C VAL A 130 13.44 8.96 -3.64
N CYS A 131 12.31 9.45 -3.14
CA CYS A 131 11.23 8.60 -2.63
C CYS A 131 10.64 7.75 -3.75
N ILE A 132 10.39 8.33 -4.92
CA ILE A 132 9.85 7.62 -6.08
C ILE A 132 10.78 6.51 -6.58
N GLU A 133 12.06 6.79 -6.72
CA GLU A 133 13.03 5.79 -7.18
C GLU A 133 13.22 4.66 -6.15
N THR A 134 13.19 4.98 -4.86
CA THR A 134 13.47 4.00 -3.79
C THR A 134 12.25 3.18 -3.35
N LEU A 135 11.07 3.80 -3.26
CA LEU A 135 9.90 3.20 -2.60
C LEU A 135 8.90 2.53 -3.55
N ARG A 136 8.96 2.81 -4.86
CA ARG A 136 8.08 2.17 -5.87
C ARG A 136 7.97 0.65 -5.72
N PRO A 137 9.08 -0.12 -5.59
CA PRO A 137 9.00 -1.57 -5.42
C PRO A 137 8.16 -2.02 -4.22
N LEU A 138 8.37 -1.37 -3.07
CA LEU A 138 7.67 -1.70 -1.84
C LEU A 138 6.19 -1.30 -1.93
N ALA A 139 5.92 -0.08 -2.38
CA ALA A 139 4.57 0.46 -2.49
C ALA A 139 3.70 -0.38 -3.44
N TYR A 140 4.18 -0.69 -4.65
CA TYR A 140 3.40 -1.49 -5.60
C TYR A 140 3.19 -2.93 -5.15
N THR A 141 4.14 -3.53 -4.42
CA THR A 141 3.96 -4.87 -3.86
C THR A 141 2.84 -4.90 -2.83
N ILE A 142 2.83 -3.92 -1.89
CA ILE A 142 1.78 -3.84 -0.87
C ILE A 142 0.44 -3.48 -1.50
N LEU A 143 0.43 -2.57 -2.47
CA LEU A 143 -0.80 -2.19 -3.18
C LEU A 143 -1.39 -3.38 -3.94
N ALA A 144 -0.55 -4.19 -4.61
CA ALA A 144 -1.00 -5.40 -5.30
C ALA A 144 -1.60 -6.42 -4.33
N GLU A 145 -0.95 -6.63 -3.18
CA GLU A 145 -1.43 -7.51 -2.11
C GLU A 145 -2.79 -7.03 -1.58
N MET A 146 -2.94 -5.73 -1.34
CA MET A 146 -4.20 -5.14 -0.86
C MET A 146 -5.32 -5.29 -1.88
N VAL A 147 -5.07 -4.91 -3.13
CA VAL A 147 -6.05 -5.06 -4.22
C VAL A 147 -6.45 -6.52 -4.37
N HIS A 148 -5.49 -7.45 -4.30
CA HIS A 148 -5.80 -8.87 -4.36
C HIS A 148 -6.78 -9.28 -3.25
N TYR A 149 -6.61 -8.81 -2.02
CA TYR A 149 -7.52 -9.15 -0.92
C TYR A 149 -8.94 -8.61 -1.10
N VAL A 150 -9.09 -7.37 -1.61
CA VAL A 150 -10.38 -6.68 -1.69
C VAL A 150 -11.08 -6.81 -3.05
N ARG A 151 -10.46 -7.49 -4.02
CA ARG A 151 -10.88 -7.49 -5.44
C ARG A 151 -12.37 -7.77 -5.71
N GLY A 152 -13.01 -8.61 -4.89
CA GLY A 152 -14.45 -8.92 -5.04
C GLY A 152 -15.34 -7.72 -4.73
N ASP A 153 -14.95 -6.90 -3.76
CA ASP A 153 -15.73 -5.76 -3.25
C ASP A 153 -15.51 -4.47 -4.06
N LEU A 154 -14.52 -4.46 -4.97
CA LEU A 154 -14.16 -3.27 -5.75
C LEU A 154 -15.21 -2.91 -6.81
N SER A 155 -15.53 -1.63 -6.96
CA SER A 155 -16.39 -1.16 -8.06
C SER A 155 -15.66 -1.22 -9.42
N LEU A 156 -16.40 -1.24 -10.53
CA LEU A 156 -15.82 -1.18 -11.88
C LEU A 156 -14.92 0.05 -12.12
N PRO A 157 -15.27 1.26 -11.66
CA PRO A 157 -14.36 2.41 -11.73
C PRO A 157 -13.04 2.20 -11.00
N GLN A 158 -13.08 1.56 -9.82
CA GLN A 158 -11.86 1.23 -9.06
C GLN A 158 -11.02 0.19 -9.80
N LEU A 159 -11.64 -0.87 -10.32
CA LEU A 159 -10.98 -1.89 -11.13
C LEU A 159 -10.34 -1.30 -12.39
N SER A 160 -11.00 -0.34 -13.04
CA SER A 160 -10.47 0.41 -14.18
C SER A 160 -9.20 1.18 -13.81
N ARG A 161 -9.22 1.93 -12.71
CA ARG A 161 -8.07 2.71 -12.22
C ARG A 161 -6.89 1.81 -11.85
N ILE A 162 -7.16 0.70 -11.16
CA ILE A 162 -6.17 -0.31 -10.79
C ILE A 162 -5.56 -0.95 -12.04
N THR A 163 -6.42 -1.36 -12.99
CA THR A 163 -5.98 -1.98 -14.25
C THR A 163 -5.03 -1.04 -14.99
N TYR A 164 -5.38 0.24 -15.11
CA TYR A 164 -4.51 1.23 -15.74
C TYR A 164 -3.16 1.38 -15.02
N LEU A 165 -3.16 1.48 -13.69
CA LEU A 165 -1.95 1.61 -12.88
C LEU A 165 -1.01 0.41 -13.06
N PHE A 166 -1.52 -0.81 -12.90
CA PHE A 166 -0.71 -2.02 -12.99
C PHE A 166 -0.31 -2.38 -14.44
N SER A 167 -1.11 -1.96 -15.43
CA SER A 167 -0.71 -2.02 -16.83
C SER A 167 0.51 -1.14 -17.11
N ARG A 168 0.51 0.10 -16.61
CA ARG A 168 1.69 0.99 -16.69
C ARG A 168 2.90 0.37 -16.01
N ASN A 169 2.74 -0.16 -14.80
CA ASN A 169 3.83 -0.80 -14.06
C ASN A 169 4.41 -2.02 -14.79
N MET A 170 3.59 -2.79 -15.50
CA MET A 170 4.05 -3.95 -16.27
C MET A 170 4.93 -3.56 -17.46
N HIS A 171 4.67 -2.38 -18.06
CA HIS A 171 5.43 -1.86 -19.20
C HIS A 171 6.58 -0.91 -18.81
N ASP A 172 6.64 -0.46 -17.56
CA ASP A 172 7.70 0.44 -17.08
C ASP A 172 9.04 -0.30 -16.98
N SER A 173 9.99 0.07 -17.85
CA SER A 173 11.34 -0.49 -17.88
C SER A 173 12.22 -0.04 -16.72
N SER A 174 11.84 1.00 -15.98
CA SER A 174 12.56 1.45 -14.79
C SER A 174 12.25 0.61 -13.55
N LEU A 175 11.22 -0.24 -13.61
CA LEU A 175 10.88 -1.19 -12.56
C LEU A 175 11.55 -2.54 -12.78
N THR A 176 11.83 -3.25 -11.68
CA THR A 176 12.41 -4.59 -11.76
C THR A 176 11.43 -5.59 -12.37
N LEU A 177 11.97 -6.64 -13.01
CA LEU A 177 11.16 -7.71 -13.60
C LEU A 177 10.22 -8.39 -12.57
N ALA A 178 10.64 -8.44 -11.30
CA ALA A 178 9.81 -8.94 -10.21
C ALA A 178 8.51 -8.14 -10.04
N ILE A 179 8.58 -6.80 -10.07
CA ILE A 179 7.39 -5.93 -9.96
C ILE A 179 6.51 -6.04 -11.21
N GLN A 180 7.11 -6.13 -12.39
CA GLN A 180 6.38 -6.34 -13.64
C GLN A 180 5.60 -7.67 -13.60
N THR A 181 6.22 -8.72 -13.05
CA THR A 181 5.58 -10.04 -12.87
C THR A 181 4.46 -10.00 -11.84
N THR A 182 4.65 -9.30 -10.71
CA THR A 182 3.59 -9.07 -9.72
C THR A 182 2.41 -8.31 -10.33
N SER A 183 2.69 -7.30 -11.16
CA SER A 183 1.67 -6.52 -11.86
C SER A 183 0.88 -7.40 -12.83
N ALA A 184 1.57 -8.23 -13.62
CA ALA A 184 0.95 -9.21 -14.50
C ALA A 184 0.03 -10.18 -13.73
N ARG A 185 0.54 -10.76 -12.63
CA ARG A 185 -0.24 -11.67 -11.78
C ARG A 185 -1.50 -11.00 -11.24
N LEU A 186 -1.39 -9.75 -10.78
CA LEU A 186 -2.54 -9.01 -10.29
C LEU A 186 -3.58 -8.80 -11.40
N LEU A 187 -3.15 -8.35 -12.59
CA LEU A 187 -4.06 -8.14 -13.72
C LEU A 187 -4.85 -9.41 -14.07
N LEU A 188 -4.20 -10.59 -14.04
CA LEU A 188 -4.90 -11.88 -14.23
C LEU A 188 -5.92 -12.14 -13.12
N ASN A 189 -5.57 -11.85 -11.86
CA ASN A 189 -6.48 -12.02 -10.72
C ASN A 189 -7.68 -11.05 -10.74
N LEU A 190 -7.66 -9.99 -11.56
CA LEU A 190 -8.79 -9.07 -11.73
C LEU A 190 -9.78 -9.52 -12.80
N VAL A 191 -9.42 -10.49 -13.64
CA VAL A 191 -10.28 -10.97 -14.73
C VAL A 191 -11.61 -11.51 -14.20
N GLU A 192 -11.57 -12.38 -13.19
CA GLU A 192 -12.76 -12.98 -12.58
C GLU A 192 -13.68 -11.92 -11.94
N PRO A 193 -13.21 -11.02 -11.05
CA PRO A 193 -14.05 -9.94 -10.51
C PRO A 193 -14.65 -9.00 -11.56
N ILE A 194 -13.92 -8.70 -12.64
CA ILE A 194 -14.41 -7.87 -13.74
C ILE A 194 -15.51 -8.62 -14.52
N TYR A 195 -15.29 -9.91 -14.78
CA TYR A 195 -16.26 -10.76 -15.48
C TYR A 195 -17.56 -10.88 -14.70
N GLU A 196 -17.49 -11.16 -13.40
CA GLU A 196 -18.67 -11.27 -12.52
C GLU A 196 -19.51 -9.99 -12.52
N LYS A 197 -18.87 -8.81 -12.48
CA LYS A 197 -19.56 -7.50 -12.54
C LYS A 197 -20.10 -7.14 -13.92
N GLY A 198 -19.65 -7.85 -14.97
CA GLY A 198 -20.09 -7.65 -16.35
C GLY A 198 -21.28 -8.53 -16.74
N VAL A 199 -21.78 -9.39 -15.85
CA VAL A 199 -22.98 -10.21 -16.09
C VAL A 199 -24.24 -9.33 -16.19
N ASP A 200 -24.25 -8.19 -15.51
CA ASP A 200 -25.31 -7.19 -15.62
C ASP A 200 -25.25 -6.47 -16.98
N GLN A 201 -26.38 -6.41 -17.70
CA GLN A 201 -26.48 -5.78 -19.02
C GLN A 201 -25.96 -4.33 -19.13
N PRO A 202 -26.16 -3.41 -18.15
CA PRO A 202 -25.64 -2.05 -18.28
C PRO A 202 -24.12 -1.93 -18.10
N SER A 203 -23.47 -2.85 -17.40
CA SER A 203 -22.01 -2.82 -17.12
C SER A 203 -21.20 -3.75 -18.02
N MET A 204 -21.87 -4.60 -18.82
CA MET A 204 -21.23 -5.58 -19.70
C MET A 204 -20.24 -4.94 -20.67
N ASP A 205 -20.57 -3.80 -21.26
CA ASP A 205 -19.68 -3.11 -22.20
C ASP A 205 -18.43 -2.56 -21.51
N GLU A 206 -18.57 -1.99 -20.31
CA GLU A 206 -17.43 -1.51 -19.51
C GLU A 206 -16.50 -2.67 -19.11
N ALA A 207 -17.07 -3.76 -18.60
CA ALA A 207 -16.32 -4.95 -18.22
C ALA A 207 -15.57 -5.54 -19.42
N ARG A 208 -16.22 -5.64 -20.59
CA ARG A 208 -15.60 -6.10 -21.84
C ARG A 208 -14.41 -5.23 -22.24
N VAL A 209 -14.57 -3.91 -22.18
CA VAL A 209 -13.47 -2.97 -22.50
C VAL A 209 -12.31 -3.14 -21.52
N LEU A 210 -12.58 -3.33 -20.22
CA LEU A 210 -11.53 -3.57 -19.22
C LEU A 210 -10.78 -4.89 -19.46
N LEU A 211 -11.49 -5.98 -19.74
CA LEU A 211 -10.88 -7.27 -20.08
C LEU A 211 -10.03 -7.16 -21.36
N GLY A 212 -10.52 -6.44 -22.37
CA GLY A 212 -9.76 -6.14 -23.58
C GLY A 212 -8.46 -5.38 -23.29
N ARG A 213 -8.51 -4.36 -22.42
CA ARG A 213 -7.31 -3.62 -21.99
C ARG A 213 -6.29 -4.50 -21.28
N ILE A 214 -6.74 -5.43 -20.43
CA ILE A 214 -5.84 -6.39 -19.78
C ILE A 214 -5.15 -7.24 -20.84
N LEU A 215 -5.90 -7.81 -21.79
CA LEU A 215 -5.35 -8.61 -22.88
C LEU A 215 -4.33 -7.84 -23.73
N ASP A 216 -4.67 -6.61 -24.14
CA ASP A 216 -3.78 -5.74 -24.91
C ASP A 216 -2.47 -5.45 -24.18
N THR A 217 -2.54 -5.27 -22.86
CA THR A 217 -1.36 -5.05 -22.00
C THR A 217 -0.43 -6.28 -22.04
N PHE A 218 -0.97 -7.49 -21.93
CA PHE A 218 -0.18 -8.73 -22.07
C PHE A 218 0.45 -8.87 -23.45
N VAL A 219 -0.32 -8.65 -24.52
CA VAL A 219 0.18 -8.69 -25.90
C VAL A 219 1.31 -7.68 -26.11
N GLY A 220 1.15 -6.46 -25.61
CA GLY A 220 2.19 -5.43 -25.64
C GLY A 220 3.47 -5.87 -24.93
N LYS A 221 3.35 -6.57 -23.79
CA LYS A 221 4.52 -7.02 -23.02
C LYS A 221 5.28 -8.11 -23.77
N PHE A 222 4.57 -9.06 -24.39
CA PHE A 222 5.19 -10.07 -25.24
C PHE A 222 5.87 -9.48 -26.47
N ARG A 223 5.29 -8.43 -27.09
CA ARG A 223 5.98 -7.68 -28.18
C ARG A 223 7.29 -7.05 -27.70
N THR A 224 7.32 -6.54 -26.48
CA THR A 224 8.53 -5.97 -25.88
C THR A 224 9.59 -7.07 -25.68
N PHE A 225 9.22 -8.21 -25.11
CA PHE A 225 10.12 -9.35 -24.96
C PHE A 225 10.63 -9.90 -26.28
N LYS A 226 9.78 -10.01 -27.31
CA LYS A 226 10.19 -10.44 -28.65
C LYS A 226 11.34 -9.60 -29.23
N ARG A 227 11.42 -8.31 -28.89
CA ARG A 227 12.52 -7.42 -29.33
C ARG A 227 13.79 -7.60 -28.50
N ILE A 228 13.67 -7.97 -27.22
CA ILE A 228 14.77 -8.11 -26.27
C ILE A 228 15.44 -9.50 -26.38
N VAL A 229 14.66 -10.56 -26.60
CA VAL A 229 15.16 -11.94 -26.66
C VAL A 229 16.35 -12.12 -27.61
N PRO A 230 16.33 -11.61 -28.86
CA PRO A 230 17.48 -11.72 -29.76
C PRO A 230 18.75 -11.04 -29.23
N GLN A 231 18.61 -9.95 -28.47
CA GLN A 231 19.73 -9.22 -27.90
C GLN A 231 20.41 -10.01 -26.78
N VAL A 232 19.65 -10.77 -26.00
CA VAL A 232 20.19 -11.62 -24.92
C VAL A 232 20.97 -12.80 -25.51
N CYS A 233 20.47 -13.41 -26.58
CA CYS A 233 21.14 -14.53 -27.25
C CYS A 233 22.45 -14.12 -27.95
N SER A 234 22.62 -12.84 -28.32
CA SER A 234 23.86 -12.35 -28.96
C SER A 234 25.02 -12.04 -27.99
N PHE A 235 24.81 -12.09 -26.67
CA PHE A 235 25.86 -11.85 -25.67
C PHE A 235 26.54 -13.13 -25.14
N GLU A 236 26.14 -14.32 -25.63
CA GLU A 236 26.76 -15.62 -25.27
C GLU A 236 27.77 -16.13 -26.33
N GLY A 237 28.28 -15.25 -27.21
CA GLY A 237 29.25 -15.58 -28.26
C GLY A 237 30.61 -14.92 -28.08
#